data_AF-A0A7Z9PT92-F1
#
_entry.id   AF-A0A7Z9PT92-F1
#
_cell.length_a   1.000
_cell.length_b   1.000
_cell.length_c   1.000
_cell.angle_alpha   90.00
_cell.angle_beta   90.00
_cell.angle_gamma   90.00
#
_symmetry.space_group_name_H-M   'P 1'
#
loop_
_entity.id
_entity.type
_entity.pdbx_description
1 polymer ?
#
loop_
_entity_poly.entity_id
_entity_poly.type
_entity_poly.pdbx_seq_one_letter_code
_entity_poly.pdbx_strand_id
1 'polypeptide(L)'
;MIKTNNGNVFAPYIQGKGAAQNARYANGAEKGWLTASEQSQLKDARAADLATLNAAKSDGVVDRGERKEVRQDVRQTNRELTKFLWNGDVA
;
A
#
# COMPACT_ATOMS: atom_id res chain seq x y z
N MET A 1 -4.74 -13.05 -8.28
CA MET A 1 -4.28 -12.14 -9.35
C MET A 1 -4.78 -10.73 -9.06
N ILE A 2 -3.94 -9.70 -9.17
CA ILE A 2 -4.32 -8.28 -9.03
C ILE A 2 -4.85 -7.83 -10.38
N LYS A 3 -6.10 -7.34 -10.43
CA LYS A 3 -6.65 -6.70 -11.62
C LYS A 3 -6.02 -5.32 -11.77
N THR A 4 -5.42 -5.06 -12.93
CA THR A 4 -4.89 -3.75 -13.31
C THR A 4 -5.34 -3.40 -14.72
N ASN A 5 -5.20 -2.12 -15.12
CA ASN A 5 -5.59 -1.66 -16.45
C ASN A 5 -4.87 -2.40 -17.59
N ASN A 6 -3.69 -2.96 -17.33
CA ASN A 6 -2.88 -3.73 -18.30
C ASN A 6 -3.00 -5.26 -18.14
N GLY A 7 -4.02 -5.76 -17.43
CA GLY A 7 -4.28 -7.20 -17.27
C GLY A 7 -4.15 -7.71 -15.82
N ASN A 8 -4.16 -9.04 -15.67
CA ASN A 8 -4.15 -9.72 -14.37
C ASN A 8 -2.73 -10.13 -13.96
N VAL A 9 -2.22 -9.59 -12.85
CA VAL A 9 -0.86 -9.87 -12.37
C VAL A 9 -0.84 -10.89 -11.23
N PHE A 10 -0.02 -11.94 -11.37
CA PHE A 10 0.19 -12.93 -10.31
C PHE A 10 1.27 -12.45 -9.32
N ALA A 11 0.82 -11.73 -8.29
CA ALA A 11 1.65 -11.24 -7.21
C ALA A 11 1.03 -11.57 -5.84
N PRO A 12 0.95 -12.86 -5.45
CA PRO A 12 0.22 -13.30 -4.24
C PRO A 12 0.69 -12.59 -2.96
N TYR A 13 1.99 -12.32 -2.84
CA TYR A 13 2.55 -11.62 -1.70
C TYR A 13 2.15 -10.14 -1.62
N ILE A 14 2.06 -9.44 -2.75
CA ILE A 14 1.62 -8.04 -2.79
C ILE A 14 0.11 -7.97 -2.49
N GLN A 15 -0.67 -8.94 -2.97
CA GLN A 15 -2.10 -9.06 -2.65
C GLN A 15 -2.36 -9.25 -1.16
N GLY A 16 -1.70 -10.24 -0.55
CA GLY A 16 -1.86 -10.50 0.88
C GLY A 16 -1.44 -9.30 1.73
N LYS A 17 -0.33 -8.64 1.37
CA LYS A 17 0.16 -7.43 2.05
C LYS A 17 -0.82 -6.25 1.92
N GLY A 18 -1.34 -5.99 0.73
CA GLY A 18 -2.29 -4.89 0.48
C GLY A 18 -3.64 -5.10 1.17
N ALA A 19 -4.11 -6.35 1.26
CA ALA A 19 -5.32 -6.70 2.00
C ALA A 19 -5.15 -6.50 3.51
N ALA A 20 -4.03 -6.96 4.08
CA ALA A 20 -3.71 -6.75 5.50
C ALA A 20 -3.56 -5.26 5.84
N GLN A 21 -2.92 -4.48 4.96
CA GLN A 21 -2.79 -3.03 5.12
C GLN A 21 -4.16 -2.33 5.08
N ASN A 22 -5.06 -2.75 4.20
CA ASN A 22 -6.44 -2.22 4.15
C ASN A 22 -7.21 -2.46 5.44
N ALA A 23 -7.13 -3.67 5.99
CA ALA A 23 -7.80 -4.00 7.24
C ALA A 23 -7.29 -3.14 8.41
N ARG A 24 -5.97 -2.92 8.50
CA ARG A 24 -5.36 -2.04 9.51
C ARG A 24 -5.78 -0.58 9.35
N TYR A 25 -5.80 -0.08 8.13
CA TYR A 25 -6.26 1.27 7.84
C TYR A 25 -7.72 1.48 8.26
N ALA A 26 -8.60 0.57 7.83
CA ALA A 26 -10.02 0.64 8.18
C ALA A 26 -10.24 0.61 9.70
N ASN A 27 -9.52 -0.27 10.41
CA ASN A 27 -9.61 -0.35 11.86
C ASN A 27 -9.08 0.92 12.56
N GLY A 28 -7.96 1.47 12.10
CA GLY A 28 -7.42 2.71 12.65
C GLY A 28 -8.30 3.93 12.40
N ALA A 29 -8.91 4.01 11.22
CA ALA A 29 -9.85 5.07 10.89
C ALA A 29 -11.15 4.97 11.70
N GLU A 30 -11.71 3.76 11.85
CA GLU A 30 -12.92 3.50 12.65
C GLU A 30 -12.71 3.83 14.13
N LYS A 31 -11.52 3.51 14.68
CA LYS A 31 -11.18 3.76 16.07
C LYS A 31 -10.66 5.17 16.36
N GLY A 32 -10.49 6.01 15.33
CA GLY A 32 -9.97 7.38 15.47
C GLY A 32 -8.46 7.46 15.74
N TRP A 33 -7.71 6.37 15.57
CA TRP A 33 -6.26 6.31 15.76
C TRP A 33 -5.46 6.98 14.63
N LEU A 34 -6.14 7.36 13.55
CA LEU A 34 -5.57 8.12 12.44
C LEU A 34 -6.31 9.45 12.32
N THR A 35 -5.59 10.56 12.43
CA THR A 35 -6.12 11.89 12.15
C THR A 35 -6.49 12.04 10.67
N ALA A 36 -7.33 13.03 10.34
CA ALA A 36 -7.70 13.29 8.95
C ALA A 36 -6.49 13.58 8.04
N SER A 37 -5.46 14.25 8.57
CA SER A 37 -4.22 14.53 7.85
C SER A 37 -3.42 13.25 7.57
N GLU A 38 -3.25 12.38 8.58
CA GLU A 38 -2.55 11.10 8.43
C GLU A 38 -3.29 10.15 7.48
N GLN A 39 -4.62 10.16 7.52
CA GLN A 39 -5.44 9.43 6.55
C GLN A 39 -5.21 9.92 5.11
N SER A 40 -5.04 11.24 4.91
CA SER A 40 -4.73 11.81 3.59
C SER A 40 -3.33 11.41 3.12
N GLN A 41 -2.32 11.59 3.96
CA GLN A 41 -0.93 11.22 3.64
C GLN A 41 -0.80 9.73 3.28
N LEU A 42 -1.50 8.85 4.01
CA LEU A 42 -1.54 7.42 3.70
C LEU A 42 -2.25 7.09 2.38
N LYS A 43 -3.31 7.83 2.05
CA LYS A 43 -3.99 7.68 0.76
C LYS A 43 -3.07 8.07 -0.39
N ASP A 44 -2.32 9.16 -0.24
CA ASP A 44 -1.36 9.63 -1.25
C ASP A 44 -0.20 8.65 -1.43
N ALA A 45 0.39 8.16 -0.33
CA ALA A 45 1.44 7.13 -0.38
C ALA A 45 0.94 5.85 -1.08
N ARG A 46 -0.30 5.44 -0.79
CA ARG A 46 -0.88 4.27 -1.47
C ARG A 46 -1.17 4.51 -2.95
N ALA A 47 -1.58 5.72 -3.33
CA ALA A 47 -1.76 6.08 -4.72
C ALA A 47 -0.42 6.03 -5.47
N ALA A 48 0.68 6.46 -4.84
CA ALA A 48 2.02 6.32 -5.37
C ALA A 48 2.42 4.85 -5.55
N ASP A 49 2.20 3.98 -4.55
CA ASP A 49 2.47 2.53 -4.67
C ASP A 49 1.73 1.91 -5.87
N LEU A 50 0.47 2.32 -6.09
CA LEU A 50 -0.33 1.87 -7.22
C LEU A 50 0.18 2.43 -8.55
N ALA A 51 0.67 3.67 -8.57
CA ALA A 51 1.28 4.26 -9.76
C ALA A 51 2.58 3.56 -10.12
N THR A 52 3.48 3.29 -9.16
CA THR A 52 4.69 2.48 -9.38
C THR A 52 4.30 1.11 -9.91
N LEU A 53 3.31 0.46 -9.30
CA LEU A 53 2.81 -0.83 -9.75
C LEU A 53 2.27 -0.79 -11.19
N ASN A 54 1.63 0.30 -11.60
CA ASN A 54 1.13 0.46 -12.97
C ASN A 54 2.25 0.77 -13.97
N ALA A 55 3.25 1.57 -13.58
CA ALA A 55 4.40 1.90 -14.41
C ALA A 55 5.29 0.67 -14.66
N ALA A 56 5.57 -0.10 -13.60
CA ALA A 56 6.24 -1.41 -13.61
C ALA A 56 5.46 -2.51 -14.37
N LYS A 57 4.36 -2.17 -15.04
CA LYS A 57 3.51 -3.08 -15.81
C LYS A 57 3.23 -2.54 -17.21
N SER A 58 4.03 -1.58 -17.70
CA SER A 58 3.84 -1.02 -19.04
C SER A 58 3.96 -2.08 -20.14
N ASP A 59 4.72 -3.15 -19.89
CA ASP A 59 4.97 -4.29 -20.79
C ASP A 59 4.14 -5.54 -20.44
N GLY A 60 3.29 -5.48 -19.42
CA GLY A 60 2.41 -6.56 -18.97
C GLY A 60 3.07 -7.59 -18.02
N VAL A 61 4.36 -7.47 -17.69
CA VAL A 61 5.05 -8.39 -16.79
C VAL A 61 5.87 -7.61 -15.77
N VAL A 62 5.65 -7.88 -14.48
CA VAL A 62 6.53 -7.32 -13.44
C VAL A 62 7.76 -8.21 -13.32
N ASP A 63 8.91 -7.72 -13.76
CA ASP A 63 10.19 -8.40 -13.66
C ASP A 63 10.69 -8.48 -12.19
N ARG A 64 11.89 -9.04 -12.00
CA ARG A 64 12.43 -9.23 -10.64
C ARG A 64 12.85 -7.91 -9.96
N GLY A 65 13.32 -6.94 -10.73
CA GLY A 65 13.72 -5.60 -10.27
C GLY A 65 12.50 -4.75 -9.92
N GLU A 66 11.53 -4.68 -10.83
CA GLU A 66 10.26 -3.99 -10.64
C GLU A 66 9.47 -4.56 -9.45
N ARG A 67 9.50 -5.88 -9.27
CA ARG A 67 8.90 -6.52 -8.09
C ARG A 67 9.60 -6.11 -6.78
N LYS A 68 10.90 -5.82 -6.82
CA LYS A 68 11.65 -5.36 -5.65
C LYS A 68 11.27 -3.93 -5.30
N GLU A 69 11.14 -3.05 -6.29
CA GLU A 69 10.72 -1.65 -6.12
C GLU A 69 9.31 -1.55 -5.56
N VAL A 70 8.33 -2.21 -6.20
CA VAL A 70 6.95 -2.29 -5.69
C VAL A 70 6.91 -2.85 -4.27
N ARG A 71 7.78 -3.81 -3.94
CA ARG A 71 7.85 -4.36 -2.57
C ARG A 71 8.45 -3.35 -1.59
N GLN A 72 9.38 -2.51 -2.01
CA GLN A 72 9.94 -1.45 -1.16
C GLN A 72 8.89 -0.38 -0.88
N ASP A 73 8.16 0.06 -1.89
CA ASP A 73 7.08 1.04 -1.79
C ASP A 73 5.99 0.58 -0.80
N VAL A 74 5.45 -0.63 -1.00
CA VAL A 74 4.46 -1.22 -0.08
C VAL A 74 4.99 -1.40 1.35
N ARG A 75 6.31 -1.60 1.52
CA ARG A 75 6.94 -1.67 2.85
C ARG A 75 7.04 -0.29 3.49
N GLN A 76 7.32 0.75 2.70
CA GLN A 76 7.40 2.12 3.18
C GLN A 76 6.03 2.59 3.67
N THR A 77 4.98 2.41 2.87
CA THR A 77 3.60 2.76 3.24
C THR A 77 3.12 1.99 4.50
N ASN A 78 3.54 0.74 4.67
CA ASN A 78 3.25 -0.03 5.90
C ASN A 78 3.99 0.50 7.14
N ARG A 79 5.22 1.00 6.98
CA ARG A 79 5.99 1.62 8.07
C ARG A 79 5.33 2.92 8.49
N GLU A 80 4.90 3.74 7.54
CA GLU A 80 4.16 4.97 7.80
C GLU A 80 2.85 4.69 8.51
N LEU A 81 2.04 3.74 8.03
CA LEU A 81 0.82 3.33 8.73
C LEU A 81 1.10 2.87 10.16
N THR A 82 2.19 2.14 10.38
CA THR A 82 2.57 1.69 11.73
C THR A 82 3.02 2.86 12.61
N LYS A 83 3.75 3.83 12.06
CA LYS A 83 4.12 5.05 12.78
C LYS A 83 2.88 5.85 13.18
N PHE A 84 1.94 6.05 12.26
CA PHE A 84 0.71 6.80 12.57
C PHE A 84 -0.13 6.06 13.62
N LEU A 85 -0.29 4.75 13.49
CA LEU A 85 -1.04 3.97 14.49
C LEU A 85 -0.35 3.92 15.85
N TRP A 86 0.99 3.95 15.91
CA TRP A 86 1.72 4.01 17.18
C TRP A 86 1.70 5.44 17.75
N ASN A 87 1.95 6.45 16.93
CA ASN A 87 1.94 7.86 17.35
C ASN A 87 0.53 8.34 17.73
N GLY A 88 -0.52 7.74 17.15
CA GLY A 88 -1.91 7.95 17.51
C GLY A 88 -2.36 7.21 18.78
N ASP A 89 -1.47 6.41 19.38
CA ASP A 89 -1.71 5.65 20.61
C ASP A 89 -1.07 6.34 21.83
N VAL A 90 -1.25 7.66 21.97
CA VAL A 90 -1.28 8.39 23.25
C VAL A 90 -2.15 9.66 23.11
N ALA A 91 -3.48 9.52 23.08
CA ALA A 91 -4.44 10.55 23.50
C ALA A 91 -5.81 9.93 23.79
#